data_AF-A0A528MKL5-F1
#
_entry.id   AF-A0A528MKL5-F1
#
_cell.length_a   1.000
_cell.length_b   1.000
_cell.length_c   1.000
_cell.angle_alpha   90.00
_cell.angle_beta   90.00
_cell.angle_gamma   90.00
#
_symmetry.space_group_name_H-M   'P 1'
#
loop_
_entity.id
_entity.type
_entity.pdbx_description
1 polymer ?
#
loop_
_entity_poly.entity_id
_entity_poly.type
_entity_poly.pdbx_seq_one_letter_code
_entity_poly.pdbx_strand_id
1 'polypeptide(L)'
;VRELALLALHIWRSYPDLYRYYGQKDFTWNKITQRNRNPLLAMDIGADGLAIGRSEASGFGVVGSVSHSGRRVIAAMSGLASDRERAEEARKLLDWGLRSFQKTEIFAKDEVVGEAQVFGGAKSGVALKAKAPVVIFLPIANRDKLTAKIVYDGPVAAPVEEGQPVGALRVWIGDTLSQETPLFAAESVGVGSLPQRALDAAKELAVGWLR
;
A
#
# COMPACT_ATOMS: atom_id res chain seq x y z
N VAL A 1 3.34 -17.88 4.72
CA VAL A 1 4.06 -16.68 5.22
C VAL A 1 3.44 -15.35 4.80
N ARG A 2 2.98 -15.16 3.54
CA ARG A 2 2.31 -13.92 3.07
C ARG A 2 1.19 -13.44 4.00
N GLU A 3 0.25 -14.31 4.35
CA GLU A 3 -0.87 -13.96 5.22
C GLU A 3 -0.44 -13.52 6.63
N LEU A 4 0.66 -14.07 7.16
CA LEU A 4 1.20 -13.64 8.45
C LEU A 4 1.76 -12.21 8.39
N ALA A 5 2.40 -11.85 7.28
CA ALA A 5 2.88 -10.48 7.07
C ALA A 5 1.72 -9.48 6.93
N LEU A 6 0.65 -9.86 6.21
CA LEU A 6 -0.57 -9.04 6.09
C LEU A 6 -1.30 -8.90 7.43
N LEU A 7 -1.40 -9.98 8.20
CA LEU A 7 -1.97 -9.94 9.54
C LEU A 7 -1.16 -9.02 10.46
N ALA A 8 0.17 -9.15 10.46
CA ALA A 8 1.04 -8.27 11.24
C ALA A 8 0.88 -6.79 10.86
N LEU A 9 0.76 -6.50 9.56
CA LEU A 9 0.49 -5.15 9.06
C LEU A 9 -0.88 -4.64 9.54
N HIS A 10 -1.91 -5.49 9.49
CA HIS A 10 -3.25 -5.16 9.96
C HIS A 10 -3.27 -4.87 11.46
N ILE A 11 -2.61 -5.69 12.28
CA ILE A 11 -2.52 -5.48 13.74
C ILE A 11 -1.84 -4.15 14.04
N TRP A 12 -0.70 -3.87 13.39
CA TRP A 12 0.02 -2.61 13.58
C TRP A 12 -0.82 -1.38 13.20
N ARG A 13 -1.55 -1.42 12.09
CA ARG A 13 -2.37 -0.30 11.61
C ARG A 13 -3.64 -0.08 12.44
N SER A 14 -4.32 -1.16 12.80
CA SER A 14 -5.68 -1.08 13.34
C SER A 14 -5.71 -1.04 14.87
N TYR A 15 -4.66 -1.57 15.52
CA TYR A 15 -4.60 -1.69 16.98
C TYR A 15 -3.25 -1.21 17.53
N PRO A 16 -2.83 0.05 17.27
CA PRO A 16 -1.54 0.56 17.72
C PRO A 16 -1.35 0.48 19.24
N ASP A 17 -2.43 0.71 20.01
CA ASP A 17 -2.42 0.64 21.47
C ASP A 17 -2.19 -0.77 22.03
N LEU A 18 -2.50 -1.80 21.24
CA LEU A 18 -2.24 -3.20 21.59
C LEU A 18 -0.92 -3.69 21.01
N TYR A 19 -0.53 -3.15 19.85
CA TYR A 19 0.71 -3.53 19.17
C TYR A 19 1.95 -3.33 20.05
N ARG A 20 1.97 -2.28 20.89
CA ARG A 20 3.09 -1.99 21.80
C ARG A 20 3.49 -3.15 22.72
N TYR A 21 2.57 -4.07 23.04
CA TYR A 21 2.88 -5.21 23.90
C TYR A 21 3.87 -6.19 23.25
N TYR A 22 3.88 -6.30 21.92
CA TYR A 22 4.83 -7.17 21.21
C TYR A 22 6.29 -6.72 21.35
N GLY A 23 6.52 -5.43 21.59
CA GLY A 23 7.84 -4.84 21.78
C GLY A 23 8.37 -4.92 23.21
N GLN A 24 7.57 -5.38 24.19
CA GLN A 24 8.03 -5.51 25.57
C GLN A 24 9.08 -6.62 25.69
N LYS A 25 10.20 -6.31 26.35
CA LYS A 25 11.32 -7.26 26.52
C LYS A 25 11.04 -8.34 27.56
N ASP A 26 10.21 -8.02 28.54
CA ASP A 26 9.79 -8.94 29.59
C ASP A 26 8.44 -8.52 30.16
N PHE A 27 7.81 -9.45 30.88
CA PHE A 27 6.56 -9.24 31.59
C PHE A 27 6.55 -10.07 32.88
N THR A 28 6.05 -9.51 33.98
CA THR A 28 5.96 -10.22 35.26
C THR A 28 4.52 -10.61 35.55
N TRP A 29 4.29 -11.91 35.70
CA TRP A 29 3.01 -12.49 36.09
C TRP A 29 3.20 -13.41 37.28
N ASN A 30 2.34 -13.29 38.29
CA ASN A 30 2.40 -14.12 39.49
C ASN A 30 3.81 -14.17 40.13
N LYS A 31 4.47 -13.00 40.24
CA LYS A 31 5.85 -12.83 40.75
C LYS A 31 6.94 -13.53 39.94
N ILE A 32 6.64 -14.02 38.73
CA ILE A 32 7.60 -14.66 37.83
C ILE A 32 7.77 -13.78 36.59
N THR A 33 8.99 -13.29 36.40
CA THR A 33 9.37 -12.52 35.21
C THR A 33 9.67 -13.45 34.05
N GLN A 34 8.97 -13.23 32.94
CA GLN A 34 9.14 -13.96 31.69
C GLN A 34 9.75 -13.03 30.63
N ARG A 35 10.85 -13.45 30.03
CA ARG A 35 11.46 -12.72 28.91
C ARG A 35 10.71 -13.01 27.62
N ASN A 36 10.60 -11.99 26.78
CA ASN A 36 10.09 -12.14 25.42
C ASN A 36 11.01 -13.06 24.63
N ARG A 37 10.42 -14.03 23.95
CA ARG A 37 11.16 -15.05 23.21
C ARG A 37 11.61 -14.57 21.83
N ASN A 38 11.16 -13.40 21.37
CA ASN A 38 11.58 -12.83 20.11
C ASN A 38 13.04 -12.34 20.19
N PRO A 39 13.99 -13.02 19.52
CA PRO A 39 15.40 -12.66 19.63
C PRO A 39 15.72 -11.28 19.02
N LEU A 40 14.87 -10.79 18.09
CA LEU A 40 15.09 -9.51 17.40
C LEU A 40 15.06 -8.32 18.36
N LEU A 41 14.28 -8.40 19.45
CA LEU A 41 14.16 -7.32 20.44
C LEU A 41 15.46 -7.07 21.23
N ALA A 42 16.35 -8.06 21.27
CA ALA A 42 17.64 -7.97 21.94
C ALA A 42 18.77 -7.46 21.02
N MET A 43 18.52 -7.32 19.71
CA MET A 43 19.55 -7.01 18.71
C MET A 43 19.79 -5.52 18.47
N ASP A 44 19.01 -4.64 19.11
CA ASP A 44 19.10 -3.17 18.95
C ASP A 44 18.96 -2.65 17.50
N ILE A 45 18.19 -3.38 16.68
CA ILE A 45 17.91 -3.05 15.28
C ILE A 45 16.63 -2.23 15.07
N GLY A 46 16.06 -1.67 16.14
CA GLY A 46 14.74 -1.02 16.11
C GLY A 46 13.57 -2.00 15.96
N ALA A 47 13.74 -3.25 16.41
CA ALA A 47 12.69 -4.26 16.40
C ALA A 47 11.66 -4.01 17.51
N ASP A 48 10.38 -4.18 17.19
CA ASP A 48 9.27 -3.93 18.10
C ASP A 48 8.12 -4.95 17.98
N GLY A 49 8.36 -6.07 17.29
CA GLY A 49 7.43 -7.18 17.21
C GLY A 49 7.91 -8.33 16.32
N LEU A 50 7.12 -9.36 16.07
CA LEU A 50 5.80 -9.64 16.68
C LEU A 50 5.80 -10.98 17.40
N ALA A 51 6.08 -12.07 16.68
CA ALA A 51 5.91 -13.41 17.23
C ALA A 51 6.92 -14.38 16.64
N ILE A 52 7.24 -15.41 17.42
CA ILE A 52 8.01 -16.57 16.98
C ILE A 52 7.16 -17.82 17.10
N GLY A 53 7.46 -18.82 16.28
CA GLY A 53 6.85 -20.14 16.32
C GLY A 53 7.92 -21.22 16.21
N ARG A 54 7.63 -22.38 16.79
CA ARG A 54 8.39 -23.61 16.60
C ARG A 54 7.43 -24.78 16.60
N SER A 55 7.58 -25.70 15.65
CA SER A 55 7.01 -27.04 15.77
C SER A 55 7.96 -28.07 15.16
N GLU A 56 7.85 -29.33 15.58
CA GLU A 56 8.68 -30.41 15.04
C GLU A 56 8.46 -30.60 13.54
N ALA A 57 7.22 -30.42 13.07
CA ALA A 57 6.87 -30.57 11.66
C ALA A 57 7.24 -29.36 10.78
N SER A 58 7.31 -28.14 11.34
CA SER A 58 7.49 -26.89 10.56
C SER A 58 8.78 -26.13 10.86
N GLY A 59 9.64 -26.68 11.72
CA GLY A 59 10.88 -26.03 12.15
C GLY A 59 10.62 -24.74 12.93
N PHE A 60 11.47 -23.74 12.70
CA PHE A 60 11.41 -22.43 13.34
C PHE A 60 10.79 -21.39 12.42
N GLY A 61 9.93 -20.53 12.97
CA GLY A 61 9.28 -19.44 12.25
C GLY A 61 9.28 -18.13 13.04
N VAL A 62 9.22 -17.02 12.32
CA VAL A 62 9.27 -15.66 12.87
C VAL A 62 8.42 -14.72 12.03
N VAL A 63 7.69 -13.85 12.71
CA VAL A 63 7.11 -12.63 12.15
C VAL A 63 7.77 -11.48 12.89
N GLY A 64 8.70 -10.81 12.22
CA GLY A 64 9.50 -9.72 12.76
C GLY A 64 9.05 -8.38 12.19
N SER A 65 9.14 -7.32 12.99
CA SER A 65 9.01 -5.95 12.48
C SER A 65 10.10 -5.06 13.04
N VAL A 66 10.58 -4.15 12.20
CA VAL A 66 11.49 -3.07 12.55
C VAL A 66 10.91 -1.74 12.08
N SER A 67 11.15 -0.68 12.83
CA SER A 67 10.77 0.68 12.49
C SER A 67 11.97 1.61 12.59
N HIS A 68 12.29 2.30 11.49
CA HIS A 68 13.41 3.24 11.44
C HIS A 68 13.07 4.43 10.53
N SER A 69 13.27 5.66 11.03
CA SER A 69 13.05 6.92 10.29
C SER A 69 11.72 7.00 9.55
N GLY A 70 10.61 6.64 10.23
CA GLY A 70 9.26 6.68 9.64
C GLY A 70 8.98 5.62 8.58
N ARG A 71 9.83 4.59 8.48
CA ARG A 71 9.65 3.42 7.62
C ARG A 71 9.56 2.18 8.49
N ARG A 72 8.58 1.34 8.21
CA ARG A 72 8.39 0.05 8.88
C ARG A 72 8.55 -1.08 7.87
N VAL A 73 9.31 -2.09 8.26
CA VAL A 73 9.43 -3.34 7.52
C VAL A 73 8.86 -4.45 8.39
N ILE A 74 8.09 -5.35 7.76
CA ILE A 74 7.54 -6.54 8.37
C ILE A 74 8.00 -7.72 7.52
N ALA A 75 8.61 -8.71 8.15
CA ALA A 75 9.07 -9.92 7.50
C ALA A 75 8.46 -11.14 8.19
N ALA A 76 8.03 -12.13 7.41
CA ALA A 76 7.53 -13.40 7.90
C ALA A 76 8.30 -14.54 7.24
N MET A 77 8.85 -15.45 8.06
CA MET A 77 9.64 -16.60 7.63
C MET A 77 9.22 -17.85 8.41
N SER A 78 9.35 -19.02 7.79
CA SER A 78 9.04 -20.33 8.37
C SER A 78 9.97 -21.40 7.80
N GLY A 79 10.12 -22.53 8.48
CA GLY A 79 10.94 -23.64 7.99
C GLY A 79 12.44 -23.52 8.26
N LEU A 80 12.84 -22.67 9.22
CA LEU A 80 14.24 -22.47 9.59
C LEU A 80 14.70 -23.63 10.49
N ALA A 81 15.97 -24.02 10.42
CA ALA A 81 16.49 -25.20 11.11
C ALA A 81 16.81 -24.95 12.59
N SER A 82 17.07 -23.70 12.98
CA SER A 82 17.41 -23.37 14.37
C SER A 82 16.93 -21.99 14.82
N ASP A 83 16.94 -21.77 16.14
CA ASP A 83 16.63 -20.47 16.76
C ASP A 83 17.60 -19.38 16.31
N ARG A 84 18.89 -19.73 16.23
CA ARG A 84 19.98 -18.86 15.75
C ARG A 84 19.75 -18.46 14.29
N GLU A 85 19.51 -19.44 13.42
CA GLU A 85 19.26 -19.19 12.00
C GLU A 85 18.03 -18.31 11.79
N ARG A 86 16.93 -18.59 12.50
CA ARG A 86 15.73 -17.75 12.46
C ARG A 86 16.04 -16.28 12.76
N ALA A 87 16.87 -16.03 13.77
CA ALA A 87 17.22 -14.69 14.17
C ALA A 87 18.12 -13.98 13.14
N GLU A 88 19.13 -14.68 12.61
CA GLU A 88 20.06 -14.16 11.62
C GLU A 88 19.39 -13.87 10.28
N GLU A 89 18.59 -14.80 9.77
CA GLU A 89 17.91 -14.65 8.48
C GLU A 89 16.80 -13.59 8.53
N ALA A 90 16.05 -13.51 9.63
CA ALA A 90 15.08 -12.44 9.82
C ALA A 90 15.75 -11.07 9.85
N ARG A 91 16.87 -10.94 10.58
CA ARG A 91 17.63 -9.69 10.63
C ARG A 91 18.10 -9.28 9.23
N LYS A 92 18.71 -10.20 8.46
CA LYS A 92 19.15 -9.93 7.08
C LYS A 92 18.02 -9.44 6.20
N LEU A 93 16.85 -10.08 6.26
CA LEU A 93 15.69 -9.72 5.44
C LEU A 93 15.12 -8.34 5.82
N LEU A 94 15.04 -8.06 7.12
CA LEU A 94 14.58 -6.77 7.63
C LEU A 94 15.57 -5.64 7.26
N ASP A 95 16.86 -5.87 7.43
CA ASP A 95 17.94 -4.93 7.05
C ASP A 95 17.93 -4.66 5.55
N TRP A 96 17.76 -5.69 4.73
CA TRP A 96 17.62 -5.56 3.27
C TRP A 96 16.40 -4.72 2.92
N GLY A 97 15.22 -4.99 3.51
CA GLY A 97 14.01 -4.22 3.26
C GLY A 97 14.15 -2.72 3.60
N LEU A 98 14.88 -2.39 4.67
CA LEU A 98 15.15 -1.00 5.04
C LEU A 98 16.12 -0.28 4.10
N ARG A 99 17.10 -1.01 3.54
CA ARG A 99 18.16 -0.46 2.67
C ARG A 99 17.77 -0.42 1.21
N SER A 100 16.96 -1.36 0.74
CA SER A 100 16.67 -1.54 -0.68
C SER A 100 15.51 -0.69 -1.18
N PHE A 101 14.74 -0.06 -0.29
CA PHE A 101 13.55 0.71 -0.64
C PHE A 101 13.60 2.14 -0.10
N GLN A 102 13.28 3.09 -0.98
CA GLN A 102 13.09 4.49 -0.63
C GLN A 102 11.60 4.82 -0.59
N LYS A 103 11.18 5.53 0.46
CA LYS A 103 9.83 6.11 0.54
C LYS A 103 9.79 7.36 -0.34
N THR A 104 8.95 7.34 -1.37
CA THR A 104 8.79 8.44 -2.33
C THR A 104 7.34 8.85 -2.40
N GLU A 105 7.08 10.14 -2.17
CA GLU A 105 5.78 10.75 -2.45
C GLU A 105 5.72 11.07 -3.94
N ILE A 106 4.72 10.52 -4.63
CA ILE A 106 4.52 10.76 -6.07
C ILE A 106 3.43 11.78 -6.35
N PHE A 107 2.47 11.93 -5.44
CA PHE A 107 1.43 12.96 -5.49
C PHE A 107 1.11 13.42 -4.07
N ALA A 108 1.04 14.74 -3.87
CA ALA A 108 0.60 15.36 -2.64
C ALA A 108 -0.90 15.21 -2.42
N LYS A 109 -1.36 15.55 -1.22
CA LYS A 109 -2.79 15.59 -0.91
C LYS A 109 -3.49 16.63 -1.79
N ASP A 110 -4.63 16.25 -2.38
CA ASP A 110 -5.46 17.09 -3.25
C ASP A 110 -4.76 17.54 -4.55
N GLU A 111 -3.61 16.96 -4.88
CA GLU A 111 -2.93 17.20 -6.15
C GLU A 111 -3.69 16.53 -7.30
N VAL A 112 -3.72 17.21 -8.45
CA VAL A 112 -4.33 16.69 -9.67
C VAL A 112 -3.41 15.63 -10.27
N VAL A 113 -3.89 14.39 -10.29
CA VAL A 113 -3.16 13.22 -10.79
C VAL A 113 -3.31 13.09 -12.32
N GLY A 114 -4.43 13.54 -12.87
CA GLY A 114 -4.73 13.53 -14.30
C GLY A 114 -6.19 13.88 -14.58
N GLU A 115 -6.67 13.61 -15.79
CA GLU A 115 -8.05 13.92 -16.22
C GLU A 115 -8.79 12.66 -16.69
N ALA A 116 -10.07 12.56 -16.34
CA ALA A 116 -10.99 11.54 -16.87
C ALA A 116 -11.92 12.18 -17.91
N GLN A 117 -12.24 11.44 -18.98
CA GLN A 117 -13.22 11.90 -19.97
C GLN A 117 -14.65 11.81 -19.39
N VAL A 118 -15.43 12.88 -19.60
CA VAL A 118 -16.83 12.99 -19.17
C VAL A 118 -17.73 13.01 -20.39
N PHE A 119 -18.73 12.14 -20.41
CA PHE A 119 -19.72 12.06 -21.47
C PHE A 119 -20.92 12.96 -21.17
N GLY A 120 -21.26 13.85 -22.12
CA GLY A 120 -22.45 14.70 -22.02
C GLY A 120 -22.37 15.77 -20.94
N GLY A 121 -21.16 16.08 -20.47
CA GLY A 121 -20.89 17.16 -19.52
C GLY A 121 -20.73 18.52 -20.18
N ALA A 122 -20.85 19.59 -19.40
CA ALA A 122 -20.52 20.94 -19.84
C ALA A 122 -19.03 21.06 -20.22
N LYS A 123 -18.19 20.21 -19.62
CA LYS A 123 -16.79 19.97 -19.98
C LYS A 123 -16.65 18.51 -20.44
N SER A 124 -15.75 18.28 -21.40
CA SER A 124 -15.42 16.94 -21.91
C SER A 124 -14.48 16.15 -21.00
N GLY A 125 -13.97 16.76 -19.93
CA GLY A 125 -13.10 16.11 -18.96
C GLY A 125 -13.26 16.68 -17.56
N VAL A 126 -12.90 15.87 -16.57
CA VAL A 126 -12.86 16.24 -15.15
C VAL A 126 -11.48 15.91 -14.59
N ALA A 127 -10.86 16.88 -13.92
CA ALA A 127 -9.60 16.65 -13.21
C ALA A 127 -9.83 15.67 -12.05
N LEU A 128 -8.88 14.76 -11.83
CA LEU A 128 -8.90 13.76 -10.79
C LEU A 128 -7.87 14.07 -9.71
N LYS A 129 -8.29 14.06 -8.45
CA LYS A 129 -7.44 14.26 -7.27
C LYS A 129 -7.44 13.05 -6.34
N ALA A 130 -6.33 12.86 -5.63
CA ALA A 130 -6.24 11.90 -4.53
C ALA A 130 -6.55 12.60 -3.19
N LYS A 131 -7.46 12.03 -2.38
CA LYS A 131 -7.82 12.58 -1.05
C LYS A 131 -6.68 12.48 -0.01
N ALA A 132 -5.70 11.62 -0.26
CA ALA A 132 -4.56 11.36 0.60
C ALA A 132 -3.27 11.37 -0.22
N PRO A 133 -2.12 11.75 0.37
CA PRO A 133 -0.86 11.71 -0.34
C PRO A 133 -0.54 10.30 -0.81
N VAL A 134 -0.15 10.17 -2.08
CA VAL A 134 0.20 8.89 -2.69
C VAL A 134 1.69 8.66 -2.46
N VAL A 135 1.99 7.81 -1.49
CA VAL A 135 3.36 7.47 -1.10
C VAL A 135 3.64 6.00 -1.38
N ILE A 136 4.69 5.76 -2.16
CA ILE A 136 5.12 4.41 -2.57
C ILE A 136 6.52 4.10 -2.04
N PHE A 137 6.81 2.81 -1.90
CA PHE A 137 8.16 2.31 -1.61
C PHE A 137 8.82 1.84 -2.89
N LEU A 138 9.75 2.64 -3.42
CA LEU A 138 10.47 2.33 -4.65
C LEU A 138 11.75 1.57 -4.34
N PRO A 139 12.02 0.44 -5.03
CA PRO A 139 13.34 -0.15 -5.06
C PRO A 139 14.39 0.89 -5.49
N ILE A 140 15.48 0.98 -4.72
CA ILE A 140 16.60 1.88 -5.06
C ILE A 140 17.27 1.42 -6.35
N ALA A 141 17.36 0.10 -6.54
CA ALA A 141 17.75 -0.51 -7.80
C ALA A 141 16.53 -0.59 -8.74
N ASN A 142 16.67 -0.18 -10.01
CA ASN A 142 15.60 -0.20 -11.03
C ASN A 142 14.45 0.81 -10.82
N ARG A 143 14.78 2.05 -10.42
CA ARG A 143 13.81 3.16 -10.28
C ARG A 143 13.03 3.44 -11.56
N ASP A 144 13.66 3.19 -12.71
CA ASP A 144 13.14 3.56 -14.03
C ASP A 144 11.95 2.70 -14.50
N LYS A 145 11.59 1.66 -13.75
CA LYS A 145 10.47 0.76 -14.07
C LYS A 145 9.13 1.17 -13.45
N LEU A 146 9.02 2.39 -12.94
CA LEU A 146 7.77 2.91 -12.40
C LEU A 146 6.81 3.29 -13.53
N THR A 147 5.62 2.70 -13.54
CA THR A 147 4.54 3.09 -14.44
C THR A 147 3.29 3.38 -13.63
N ALA A 148 2.71 4.57 -13.80
CA ALA A 148 1.43 4.94 -13.20
C ALA A 148 0.37 5.05 -14.30
N LYS A 149 -0.78 4.40 -14.12
CA LYS A 149 -1.93 4.54 -15.03
C LYS A 149 -3.20 4.80 -14.24
N ILE A 150 -4.01 5.69 -14.76
CA ILE A 150 -5.36 5.94 -14.28
C ILE A 150 -6.27 4.90 -14.93
N VAL A 151 -6.95 4.11 -14.12
CA VAL A 151 -7.93 3.12 -14.58
C VAL A 151 -9.30 3.56 -14.10
N TYR A 152 -10.22 3.74 -15.04
CA TYR A 152 -11.61 4.11 -14.80
C TYR A 152 -12.49 3.44 -15.84
N ASP A 153 -13.75 3.22 -15.48
CA ASP A 153 -14.76 2.70 -16.39
C ASP A 153 -15.31 3.89 -17.19
N GLY A 154 -14.79 4.06 -18.41
CA GLY A 154 -15.09 5.22 -19.23
C GLY A 154 -16.36 5.09 -20.09
N PRO A 155 -16.84 6.21 -20.65
CA PRO A 155 -16.68 7.59 -20.17
C PRO A 155 -17.61 7.87 -18.97
N VAL A 156 -17.22 8.78 -18.08
CA VAL A 156 -18.01 9.09 -16.88
C VAL A 156 -19.24 9.88 -17.29
N ALA A 157 -20.44 9.38 -16.97
CA ALA A 157 -21.68 10.09 -17.30
C ALA A 157 -21.84 11.37 -16.45
N ALA A 158 -22.14 12.49 -17.09
CA ALA A 158 -22.55 13.71 -16.39
C ALA A 158 -23.94 13.55 -15.75
N PRO A 159 -24.23 14.22 -14.60
CA PRO A 159 -23.36 15.13 -13.87
C PRO A 159 -22.32 14.39 -13.00
N VAL A 160 -21.12 14.97 -12.90
CA VAL A 160 -20.07 14.53 -11.98
C VAL A 160 -19.97 15.54 -10.85
N GLU A 161 -20.03 15.10 -9.60
CA GLU A 161 -19.88 15.97 -8.43
C GLU A 161 -18.43 16.00 -7.92
N GLU A 162 -17.98 17.13 -7.39
CA GLU A 162 -16.69 17.22 -6.71
C GLU A 162 -16.62 16.17 -5.58
N GLY A 163 -15.52 15.41 -5.56
CA GLY A 163 -15.30 14.38 -4.55
C GLY A 163 -15.97 13.03 -4.84
N GLN A 164 -16.67 12.90 -5.97
CA GLN A 164 -17.19 11.63 -6.47
C GLN A 164 -16.04 10.69 -6.86
N PRO A 165 -16.07 9.40 -6.46
CA PRO A 165 -15.09 8.42 -6.92
C PRO A 165 -15.29 8.15 -8.43
N VAL A 166 -14.24 8.35 -9.21
CA VAL A 166 -14.28 8.20 -10.68
C VAL A 166 -13.45 7.00 -11.14
N GLY A 167 -12.38 6.66 -10.43
CA GLY A 167 -11.52 5.54 -10.80
C GLY A 167 -10.42 5.30 -9.78
N ALA A 168 -9.34 4.68 -10.21
CA ALA A 168 -8.18 4.41 -9.38
C ALA A 168 -6.86 4.67 -10.11
N LEU A 169 -5.91 5.27 -9.40
CA LEU A 169 -4.51 5.30 -9.79
C LEU A 169 -3.90 3.95 -9.44
N ARG A 170 -3.48 3.22 -10.45
CA ARG A 170 -2.70 1.99 -10.29
C ARG A 170 -1.24 2.30 -10.59
N VAL A 171 -0.37 1.88 -9.69
CA VAL A 171 1.07 2.11 -9.78
C VAL A 171 1.75 0.75 -9.87
N TRP A 172 2.48 0.53 -10.97
CA TRP A 172 3.24 -0.68 -11.26
C TRP A 172 4.74 -0.40 -11.13
N ILE A 173 5.45 -1.38 -10.59
CA ILE A 173 6.91 -1.42 -10.55
C ILE A 173 7.34 -2.64 -11.36
N GLY A 174 7.78 -2.42 -12.60
CA GLY A 174 7.87 -3.49 -13.59
C GLY A 174 6.49 -4.09 -13.84
N ASP A 175 6.36 -5.41 -13.69
CA ASP A 175 5.11 -6.13 -13.92
C ASP A 175 4.24 -6.31 -12.67
N THR A 176 4.71 -5.83 -11.51
CA THR A 176 4.00 -6.00 -10.23
C THR A 176 3.18 -4.76 -9.89
N LEU A 177 1.88 -4.94 -9.66
CA LEU A 177 1.02 -3.89 -9.09
C LEU A 177 1.45 -3.61 -7.65
N SER A 178 1.99 -2.42 -7.41
CA SER A 178 2.50 -2.01 -6.11
C SER A 178 1.42 -1.40 -5.24
N GLN A 179 0.61 -0.50 -5.80
CA GLN A 179 -0.44 0.19 -5.06
C GLN A 179 -1.59 0.58 -5.99
N GLU A 180 -2.80 0.54 -5.41
CA GLU A 180 -4.02 1.06 -6.02
C GLU A 180 -4.59 2.13 -5.08
N THR A 181 -4.82 3.33 -5.61
CA THR A 181 -5.34 4.47 -4.83
C THR A 181 -6.60 5.00 -5.52
N PRO A 182 -7.75 5.12 -4.83
CA PRO A 182 -8.95 5.68 -5.43
C PRO A 182 -8.76 7.16 -5.76
N LEU A 183 -9.24 7.54 -6.95
CA LEU A 183 -9.22 8.90 -7.47
C LEU A 183 -10.63 9.49 -7.47
N PHE A 184 -10.70 10.77 -7.14
CA PHE A 184 -11.95 11.51 -6.99
C PHE A 184 -11.99 12.71 -7.91
N ALA A 185 -13.17 13.11 -8.35
CA ALA A 185 -13.34 14.33 -9.14
C ALA A 185 -12.87 15.56 -8.33
N ALA A 186 -12.03 16.39 -8.95
CA ALA A 186 -11.52 17.61 -8.35
C ALA A 186 -12.50 18.78 -8.47
N GLU A 187 -13.42 18.70 -9.43
CA GLU A 187 -14.43 19.72 -9.71
C GLU A 187 -15.76 19.08 -10.11
N SER A 188 -16.86 19.83 -9.93
CA SER A 188 -18.18 19.42 -10.40
C SER A 188 -18.38 19.77 -11.87
N VAL A 189 -18.77 18.79 -12.69
CA VAL A 189 -19.12 18.97 -14.10
C VAL A 189 -20.62 18.71 -14.27
N GLY A 190 -21.38 19.77 -14.51
CA GLY A 190 -22.82 19.69 -14.80
C GLY A 190 -23.11 19.11 -16.19
N VAL A 191 -24.39 18.86 -16.47
CA VAL A 191 -24.85 18.36 -17.77
C VAL A 191 -24.62 19.41 -18.87
N GLY A 192 -24.04 18.98 -19.98
CA GLY A 192 -23.78 19.83 -21.15
C GLY A 192 -25.04 20.15 -21.95
N SER A 193 -24.93 21.12 -22.84
CA SER A 193 -26.02 21.53 -23.73
C SER A 193 -26.42 20.40 -24.70
N LEU A 194 -27.67 20.44 -25.22
CA LEU A 194 -28.17 19.44 -26.17
C LEU A 194 -27.25 19.19 -27.39
N PRO A 195 -26.63 20.21 -28.02
CA PRO A 195 -25.68 19.98 -29.12
C PRO A 195 -24.42 19.23 -28.70
N GLN A 196 -23.88 19.53 -27.50
CA GLN A 196 -22.69 18.86 -26.97
C GLN A 196 -22.97 17.38 -26.68
N ARG A 197 -24.12 17.08 -26.07
CA ARG A 197 -24.55 15.69 -25.82
C ARG A 197 -24.78 14.90 -27.11
N ALA A 198 -25.34 15.53 -28.14
CA ALA A 198 -25.53 14.91 -29.45
C ALA A 198 -24.19 14.62 -30.15
N LEU A 199 -23.22 15.54 -30.04
CA LEU A 199 -21.89 15.35 -30.60
C LEU A 199 -21.11 14.23 -29.88
N ASP A 200 -21.19 14.18 -28.55
CA ASP A 200 -20.57 13.14 -27.74
C ASP A 200 -21.17 11.76 -28.04
N ALA A 201 -22.50 11.67 -28.15
CA ALA A 201 -23.18 10.44 -28.56
C ALA A 201 -22.73 9.95 -29.94
N ALA A 202 -22.55 10.86 -30.90
CA ALA A 202 -22.03 10.53 -32.23
C ALA A 202 -20.57 10.03 -32.17
N LYS A 203 -19.73 10.63 -31.32
CA LYS A 203 -18.33 10.20 -31.11
C LYS A 203 -18.24 8.83 -30.46
N GLU A 204 -19.01 8.59 -29.40
CA GLU A 204 -19.06 7.27 -28.73
C GLU A 204 -19.56 6.17 -29.67
N LEU A 205 -20.59 6.45 -30.49
CA LEU A 205 -21.05 5.50 -31.51
C LEU A 205 -19.98 5.19 -32.56
N ALA A 206 -19.23 6.20 -33.01
CA ALA A 206 -18.15 6.02 -33.98
C ALA A 206 -16.97 5.22 -33.39
N VAL A 207 -16.60 5.47 -32.13
CA VAL A 207 -15.54 4.73 -31.42
C VAL A 207 -15.99 3.30 -31.10
N GLY A 208 -17.26 3.10 -30.75
CA GLY A 208 -17.86 1.78 -30.51
C GLY A 208 -17.95 0.90 -31.77
N TRP A 209 -18.00 1.49 -32.96
CA TRP A 209 -17.92 0.77 -34.25
C TRP A 209 -16.49 0.39 -34.67
N LEU A 210 -15.47 1.02 -34.08
CA LEU A 210 -14.05 0.78 -34.38
C LEU A 210 -13.37 -0.18 -33.39
N ARG A 211 -14.10 -0.65 -32.37
CA ARG A 211 -13.70 -1.73 -31.45
C ARG A 211 -14.28 -3.07 -31.92
#